data_AF-A0A1B6CF02-F1
#
_entry.id   AF-A0A1B6CF02-F1
#
_cell.length_a   1.000
_cell.length_b   1.000
_cell.length_c   1.000
_cell.angle_alpha   90.00
_cell.angle_beta   90.00
_cell.angle_gamma   90.00
#
_symmetry.space_group_name_H-M   'P 1'
#
loop_
_entity.id
_entity.type
_entity.pdbx_description
1 polymer ?
#
loop_
_entity_poly.entity_id
_entity_poly.type
_entity_poly.pdbx_seq_one_letter_code
_entity_poly.pdbx_strand_id
1 'polypeptide(L)'
;MGSHVSQTMKMMQSNSAEDNLESFQNNGLIFNDKLIPLEIVCTILTYLDCESLVRSRSVCKVWKFLIEQKIFKIKVREKYCTTLENSSKSVLHKLQWYILCQILKAPFYKNLLLNECGQESLKHWTVILSGGNRWKIEPTPQGSDALPDNELEFACHKSCFATSYMECRKQQIIELKNHGFTNSIMDHLQPEIHVSEWYAGRFDCGCKYELHAHLLDSNKKNY
;
A
#
# COMPACT_ATOMS: atom_id res chain seq x y z
N MET A 1 58.34 37.25 7.93
CA MET A 1 57.55 38.01 6.95
C MET A 1 56.89 37.00 6.02
N GLY A 2 55.58 36.81 5.91
CA GLY A 2 54.42 37.42 6.53
C GLY A 2 53.21 36.51 6.23
N SER A 3 52.26 36.52 7.16
CA SER A 3 50.94 35.89 7.07
C SER A 3 50.01 36.59 6.09
N HIS A 4 49.14 35.84 5.40
CA HIS A 4 47.70 36.15 5.22
C HIS A 4 47.04 34.96 4.48
N VAL A 5 46.14 34.17 5.07
CA VAL A 5 44.78 34.42 5.61
C VAL A 5 43.71 33.91 4.63
N SER A 6 42.97 32.92 5.13
CA SER A 6 41.53 32.67 4.97
C SER A 6 40.95 32.48 3.58
N GLN A 7 40.40 31.28 3.35
CA GLN A 7 39.02 31.17 2.89
C GLN A 7 38.41 29.89 3.43
N THR A 8 37.94 29.97 4.68
CA THR A 8 36.94 29.05 5.22
C THR A 8 35.63 29.33 4.48
N MET A 9 35.34 28.54 3.45
CA MET A 9 34.02 28.55 2.82
C MET A 9 33.08 27.76 3.73
N LYS A 10 32.53 28.45 4.74
CA LYS A 10 31.33 28.02 5.46
C LYS A 10 30.21 27.89 4.41
N MET A 11 29.96 26.69 3.91
CA MET A 11 28.63 26.36 3.40
C MET A 11 27.74 26.16 4.63
N MET A 12 27.04 27.23 4.98
CA MET A 12 25.84 27.17 5.81
C MET A 12 24.82 26.27 5.10
N GLN A 13 24.81 24.98 5.42
CA GLN A 13 23.57 24.25 5.45
C GLN A 13 22.98 24.51 6.83
N SER A 14 22.08 25.50 6.90
CA SER A 14 21.21 25.66 8.07
C SER A 14 20.34 24.41 8.15
N ASN A 15 20.73 23.47 9.01
CA ASN A 15 19.93 22.30 9.32
C ASN A 15 18.76 22.77 10.19
N SER A 16 17.73 23.31 9.54
CA SER A 16 16.50 23.80 10.18
C SER A 16 15.85 22.80 11.15
N ALA A 17 16.14 21.50 11.04
CA ALA A 17 15.71 20.47 11.96
C ALA A 17 16.54 20.40 13.26
N GLU A 18 17.86 20.62 13.18
CA GLU A 18 18.77 20.63 14.34
C GLU A 18 18.59 21.92 15.15
N ASP A 19 18.45 23.06 14.47
CA ASP A 19 18.15 24.36 15.09
C ASP A 19 16.81 24.33 15.87
N ASN A 20 15.81 23.62 15.33
CA ASN A 20 14.54 23.40 16.01
C ASN A 20 14.70 22.52 17.25
N LEU A 21 15.58 21.51 17.22
CA LEU A 21 15.77 20.57 18.31
C LEU A 21 16.52 21.19 19.50
N GLU A 22 17.51 22.04 19.22
CA GLU A 22 18.25 22.80 20.25
C GLU A 22 17.31 23.74 21.03
N SER A 23 16.28 24.29 20.36
CA SER A 23 15.28 25.15 21.00
C SER A 23 14.38 24.41 22.02
N PHE A 24 14.30 23.08 21.96
CA PHE A 24 13.41 22.27 22.82
C PHE A 24 14.03 21.87 24.17
N GLN A 25 15.22 22.37 24.51
CA GLN A 25 15.87 22.19 25.83
C GLN A 25 15.96 20.72 26.29
N ASN A 26 16.19 19.77 25.38
CA ASN A 26 16.28 18.33 25.68
C ASN A 26 15.03 17.69 26.31
N ASN A 27 13.87 18.34 26.25
CA ASN A 27 12.62 17.82 26.80
C ASN A 27 12.23 16.50 26.10
N GLY A 28 12.32 15.38 26.81
CA GLY A 28 12.04 14.04 26.29
C GLY A 28 13.26 13.19 25.94
N LEU A 29 14.48 13.66 26.25
CA LEU A 29 15.72 12.88 26.10
C LEU A 29 16.24 12.29 27.41
N ILE A 30 15.61 12.60 28.55
CA ILE A 30 16.01 12.11 29.87
C ILE A 30 15.19 10.88 30.24
N PHE A 31 15.86 9.75 30.47
CA PHE A 31 15.25 8.51 30.92
C PHE A 31 16.00 8.05 32.18
N ASN A 32 15.28 7.87 33.29
CA ASN A 32 15.87 7.52 34.60
C ASN A 32 17.08 8.42 34.93
N ASP A 33 16.88 9.74 34.85
CA ASP A 33 17.89 10.79 35.10
C ASP A 33 19.14 10.74 34.22
N LYS A 34 19.10 9.97 33.12
CA LYS A 34 20.18 9.88 32.14
C LYS A 34 19.75 10.50 30.83
N LEU A 35 20.60 11.38 30.30
CA LEU A 35 20.46 11.88 28.94
C LEU A 35 20.75 10.74 27.95
N ILE A 36 19.79 10.45 27.10
CA ILE A 36 19.90 9.44 26.05
C ILE A 36 20.06 10.13 24.68
N PRO A 37 20.98 9.65 23.82
CA PRO A 37 21.13 10.19 22.47
C PRO A 37 19.84 10.12 21.65
N LEU A 38 19.66 11.10 20.77
CA LEU A 38 18.46 11.24 19.94
C LEU A 38 18.20 9.99 19.08
N GLU A 39 19.27 9.36 18.60
CA GLU A 39 19.25 8.17 17.76
C GLU A 39 18.63 6.97 18.48
N ILE A 40 18.92 6.85 19.78
CA ILE A 40 18.36 5.78 20.61
C ILE A 40 16.87 6.04 20.85
N VAL A 41 16.48 7.29 21.12
CA VAL A 41 15.05 7.65 21.24
C VAL A 41 14.31 7.40 19.92
N CYS A 42 14.89 7.76 18.78
CA CYS A 42 14.31 7.45 17.47
C CYS A 42 14.10 5.94 17.31
N THR A 43 15.11 5.14 17.64
CA THR A 43 15.07 3.68 17.58
C THR A 43 13.98 3.11 18.50
N ILE A 44 13.85 3.60 19.73
CA ILE A 44 12.77 3.19 20.64
C ILE A 44 11.40 3.50 20.02
N LEU A 45 11.23 4.70 19.46
CA LEU A 45 9.98 5.12 18.84
C LEU A 45 9.65 4.29 17.59
N THR A 46 10.64 3.83 16.79
CA THR A 46 10.35 2.97 15.63
C THR A 46 9.80 1.60 16.03
N TYR A 47 10.02 1.11 17.24
CA TYR A 47 9.41 -0.13 17.74
C TYR A 47 7.94 0.00 18.14
N LEU A 48 7.44 1.22 18.35
CA LEU A 48 6.04 1.44 18.73
C LEU A 48 5.08 1.20 17.56
N ASP A 49 3.88 0.70 17.86
CA ASP A 49 2.80 0.63 16.87
C ASP A 49 2.27 2.03 16.51
N CYS A 50 1.43 2.10 15.47
CA CYS A 50 0.92 3.38 14.99
C CYS A 50 0.10 4.13 16.05
N GLU A 51 -0.65 3.42 16.90
CA GLU A 51 -1.53 4.06 17.88
C GLU A 51 -0.74 4.62 19.06
N SER A 52 0.23 3.86 19.53
CA SER A 52 1.21 4.25 20.54
C SER A 52 2.01 5.44 20.05
N LEU A 53 2.48 5.45 18.80
CA LEU A 53 3.14 6.63 18.21
C LEU A 53 2.24 7.87 18.23
N VAL A 54 0.98 7.72 17.82
CA VAL A 54 0.03 8.84 17.82
C VAL A 54 -0.15 9.42 19.23
N ARG A 55 -0.20 8.57 20.26
CA ARG A 55 -0.27 8.97 21.68
C ARG A 55 1.04 9.57 22.18
N SER A 56 2.18 8.98 21.84
CA SER A 56 3.52 9.43 22.25
C SER A 56 3.86 10.86 21.82
N ARG A 57 3.16 11.42 20.83
CA ARG A 57 3.28 12.84 20.45
C ARG A 57 2.85 13.81 21.55
N SER A 58 2.03 13.40 22.53
CA SER A 58 1.62 14.26 23.65
C SER A 58 2.61 14.23 24.83
N VAL A 59 3.65 13.39 24.77
CA VAL A 59 4.65 13.28 25.85
C VAL A 59 5.50 14.54 25.94
N CYS A 60 6.08 14.97 24.81
CA CYS A 60 6.91 16.17 24.75
C CYS A 60 7.06 16.71 23.32
N LYS A 61 7.64 17.91 23.20
CA LYS A 61 7.89 18.58 21.91
C LYS A 61 8.89 17.81 21.04
N VAL A 62 9.95 17.24 21.63
CA VAL A 62 10.96 16.47 20.89
C VAL A 62 10.34 15.21 20.29
N TRP A 63 9.59 14.43 21.08
CA TRP A 63 8.94 13.23 20.57
C TRP A 63 7.92 13.55 19.49
N LYS A 64 7.10 14.59 19.71
CA LYS A 64 6.18 15.06 18.66
C LYS A 64 6.92 15.36 17.36
N PHE A 65 7.97 16.16 17.42
CA PHE A 65 8.77 16.53 16.25
C PHE A 65 9.37 15.30 15.55
N LEU A 66 10.03 14.42 16.31
CA LEU A 66 10.61 13.18 15.77
C LEU A 66 9.55 12.31 15.09
N ILE A 67 8.42 12.09 15.76
CA ILE A 67 7.35 11.23 15.26
C ILE A 67 6.80 11.78 13.95
N GLU A 68 6.45 13.07 13.93
CA GLU A 68 5.81 13.71 12.79
C GLU A 68 6.76 13.90 11.59
N GLN A 69 8.04 14.17 11.84
CA GLN A 69 9.00 14.47 10.77
C GLN A 69 9.80 13.25 10.29
N LYS A 70 10.04 12.26 11.15
CA LYS A 70 11.02 11.18 10.91
C LYS A 70 10.42 9.78 11.09
N ILE A 71 9.83 9.47 12.24
CA ILE A 71 9.50 8.08 12.60
C ILE A 71 8.47 7.46 11.64
N PHE A 72 7.39 8.17 11.30
CA PHE A 72 6.41 7.65 10.34
C PHE A 72 7.03 7.37 8.96
N LYS A 73 7.95 8.21 8.50
CA LYS A 73 8.66 8.03 7.22
C LYS A 73 9.56 6.79 7.25
N ILE A 74 10.28 6.59 8.36
CA ILE A 74 11.10 5.39 8.57
C ILE A 74 10.22 4.14 8.52
N LYS A 75 9.14 4.09 9.30
CA LYS A 75 8.26 2.92 9.35
C LYS A 75 7.62 2.60 7.99
N VAL A 76 7.18 3.62 7.24
CA VAL A 76 6.62 3.41 5.90
C VAL A 76 7.67 2.83 4.95
N ARG A 77 8.90 3.35 4.99
CA ARG A 77 10.01 2.79 4.22
C ARG A 77 10.29 1.35 4.64
N GLU A 78 10.45 1.05 5.93
CA GLU A 78 10.71 -0.32 6.38
C GLU A 78 9.62 -1.31 5.96
N LYS A 79 8.35 -0.89 5.99
CA LYS A 79 7.23 -1.74 5.61
C LYS A 79 7.09 -1.96 4.10
N TYR A 80 7.46 -0.97 3.27
CA TYR A 80 7.14 -0.97 1.84
C TYR A 80 8.31 -0.66 0.88
N CYS A 81 9.55 -0.46 1.35
CA CYS A 81 10.69 -0.05 0.49
C CYS A 81 11.04 -1.04 -0.62
N THR A 82 10.75 -2.33 -0.41
CA THR A 82 10.98 -3.38 -1.40
C THR A 82 10.00 -3.31 -2.57
N THR A 83 8.87 -2.62 -2.38
CA THR A 83 7.71 -2.78 -3.25
C THR A 83 7.17 -1.44 -3.78
N LEU A 84 7.54 -0.32 -3.16
CA LEU A 84 7.23 1.02 -3.68
C LEU A 84 8.27 1.46 -4.70
N GLU A 85 7.78 1.90 -5.86
CA GLU A 85 8.60 2.50 -6.89
C GLU A 85 9.38 3.74 -6.40
N ASN A 86 10.48 4.06 -7.09
CA ASN A 86 11.30 5.22 -6.74
C ASN A 86 10.53 6.56 -6.85
N SER A 87 9.56 6.64 -7.75
CA SER A 87 8.60 7.76 -7.89
C SER A 87 7.83 8.00 -6.58
N SER A 88 7.30 6.93 -5.99
CA SER A 88 6.53 6.94 -4.74
C SER A 88 7.39 7.37 -3.54
N LYS A 89 8.68 7.02 -3.51
CA LYS A 89 9.60 7.41 -2.41
C LYS A 89 9.73 8.93 -2.27
N SER A 90 9.73 9.67 -3.37
CA SER A 90 9.80 11.14 -3.38
C SER A 90 8.53 11.79 -2.80
N VAL A 91 7.36 11.22 -3.11
CA VAL A 91 6.06 11.71 -2.62
C VAL A 91 5.97 11.53 -1.11
N LEU A 92 6.37 10.36 -0.58
CA LEU A 92 6.31 10.05 0.85
C LEU A 92 6.98 11.09 1.75
N HIS A 93 8.08 11.72 1.29
CA HIS A 93 8.75 12.75 2.07
C HIS A 93 7.94 14.02 2.32
N LYS A 94 7.03 14.32 1.39
CA LYS A 94 6.17 15.51 1.39
C LYS A 94 4.84 15.27 2.12
N LEU A 95 4.47 14.01 2.35
CA LEU A 95 3.23 13.66 3.02
C LEU A 95 3.29 14.01 4.51
N GLN A 96 2.14 14.46 5.02
CA GLN A 96 1.96 14.75 6.44
C GLN A 96 1.86 13.44 7.25
N TRP A 97 2.27 13.51 8.52
CA TRP A 97 2.41 12.33 9.38
C TRP A 97 1.13 11.50 9.50
N TYR A 98 -0.04 12.14 9.47
CA TYR A 98 -1.32 11.42 9.59
C TYR A 98 -1.65 10.62 8.33
N ILE A 99 -1.20 11.07 7.15
CA ILE A 99 -1.34 10.32 5.89
C ILE A 99 -0.40 9.12 5.94
N LEU A 100 0.85 9.31 6.38
CA LEU A 100 1.80 8.21 6.57
C LEU A 100 1.28 7.16 7.58
N CYS A 101 0.61 7.60 8.63
CA CYS A 101 -0.06 6.72 9.58
C CYS A 101 -1.19 5.90 8.91
N GLN A 102 -1.96 6.51 8.01
CA GLN A 102 -2.98 5.78 7.24
C GLN A 102 -2.34 4.79 6.25
N ILE A 103 -1.25 5.17 5.58
CA ILE A 103 -0.48 4.29 4.67
C ILE A 103 0.04 3.05 5.41
N LEU A 104 0.51 3.20 6.65
CA LEU A 104 0.94 2.07 7.47
C LEU A 104 -0.19 1.10 7.83
N LYS A 105 -1.44 1.57 7.81
CA LYS A 105 -2.62 0.76 8.11
C LYS A 105 -3.28 0.17 6.85
N ALA A 106 -3.04 0.75 5.69
CA ALA A 106 -3.62 0.29 4.43
C ALA A 106 -3.05 -1.07 3.98
N PRO A 107 -3.87 -1.94 3.37
CA PRO A 107 -3.50 -3.29 2.94
C PRO A 107 -2.88 -3.28 1.54
N PHE A 108 -1.77 -2.56 1.36
CA PHE A 108 -1.02 -2.62 0.10
C PHE A 108 -0.57 -4.05 -0.22
N TYR A 109 -0.49 -4.34 -1.52
CA TYR A 109 -0.02 -5.64 -2.05
C TYR A 109 -0.87 -6.85 -1.61
N LYS A 110 -2.17 -6.62 -1.40
CA LYS A 110 -3.15 -7.69 -1.19
C LYS A 110 -4.18 -7.68 -2.31
N ASN A 111 -4.61 -8.87 -2.73
CA ASN A 111 -5.76 -9.00 -3.61
C ASN A 111 -7.00 -8.47 -2.90
N LEU A 112 -7.73 -7.56 -3.55
CA LEU A 112 -8.96 -6.97 -3.03
C LEU A 112 -10.22 -7.65 -3.61
N LEU A 113 -10.07 -8.49 -4.64
CA LEU A 113 -11.17 -9.32 -5.14
C LEU A 113 -11.45 -10.43 -4.14
N LEU A 114 -12.74 -10.69 -3.95
CA LEU A 114 -13.23 -11.82 -3.18
C LEU A 114 -13.61 -12.97 -4.11
N ASN A 115 -13.33 -14.20 -3.68
CA ASN A 115 -13.74 -15.42 -4.37
C ASN A 115 -13.26 -15.43 -5.84
N GLU A 116 -11.98 -15.14 -6.05
CA GLU A 116 -11.32 -14.98 -7.33
C GLU A 116 -11.26 -16.29 -8.14
N CYS A 117 -11.27 -17.43 -7.47
CA CYS A 117 -11.20 -18.76 -8.09
C CYS A 117 -12.49 -19.59 -7.91
N GLY A 118 -13.57 -19.00 -7.42
CA GLY A 118 -14.91 -19.61 -7.45
C GLY A 118 -15.18 -20.71 -6.41
N GLN A 119 -14.35 -20.80 -5.37
CA GLN A 119 -14.52 -21.78 -4.29
C GLN A 119 -15.83 -21.60 -3.52
N GLU A 120 -16.30 -20.36 -3.43
CA GLU A 120 -17.62 -20.02 -2.85
C GLU A 120 -18.69 -19.88 -3.95
N SER A 121 -18.56 -20.66 -5.03
CA SER A 121 -19.41 -20.55 -6.22
C SER A 121 -19.38 -19.13 -6.80
N LEU A 122 -20.54 -18.50 -7.01
CA LEU A 122 -20.64 -17.12 -7.52
C LEU A 122 -20.81 -16.08 -6.39
N LYS A 123 -20.56 -16.44 -5.14
CA LYS A 123 -20.64 -15.50 -4.02
C LYS A 123 -19.67 -14.33 -4.24
N HIS A 124 -20.06 -13.13 -3.81
CA HIS A 124 -19.36 -11.85 -4.01
C HIS A 124 -19.36 -11.30 -5.45
N TRP A 125 -19.72 -12.12 -6.44
CA TRP A 125 -19.85 -11.67 -7.82
C TRP A 125 -21.30 -11.27 -8.13
N THR A 126 -21.47 -10.09 -8.72
CA THR A 126 -22.74 -9.72 -9.34
C THR A 126 -22.78 -10.30 -10.74
N VAL A 127 -23.64 -11.29 -10.96
CA VAL A 127 -23.84 -11.92 -12.28
C VAL A 127 -24.71 -11.00 -13.13
N ILE A 128 -24.13 -10.45 -14.21
CA ILE A 128 -24.84 -9.57 -15.15
C ILE A 128 -25.51 -10.41 -16.24
N LEU A 129 -24.77 -11.39 -16.79
CA LEU A 129 -25.24 -12.30 -17.84
C LEU A 129 -24.81 -13.72 -17.51
N SER A 130 -25.68 -14.68 -17.83
CA SER A 130 -25.47 -16.10 -17.56
C SER A 130 -26.17 -16.93 -18.64
N GLY A 131 -25.69 -16.79 -19.87
CA GLY A 131 -26.27 -17.44 -21.05
C GLY A 131 -26.01 -18.96 -21.09
N GLY A 132 -26.75 -19.63 -21.98
CA GLY A 132 -26.59 -21.08 -22.22
C GLY A 132 -26.80 -21.90 -20.95
N ASN A 133 -25.85 -22.79 -20.66
CA ASN A 133 -25.83 -23.61 -19.45
C ASN A 133 -25.34 -22.87 -18.20
N ARG A 134 -25.28 -21.53 -18.25
CA ARG A 134 -24.86 -20.65 -17.14
C ARG A 134 -23.39 -20.81 -16.77
N TRP A 135 -22.93 -20.00 -15.82
CA TRP A 135 -21.63 -20.16 -15.18
C TRP A 135 -21.53 -21.49 -14.44
N LYS A 136 -20.42 -22.19 -14.63
CA LYS A 136 -20.07 -23.41 -13.89
C LYS A 136 -18.74 -23.22 -13.17
N ILE A 137 -18.61 -23.81 -11.99
CA ILE A 137 -17.31 -23.92 -11.32
C ILE A 137 -16.68 -25.25 -11.68
N GLU A 138 -15.46 -25.21 -12.20
CA GLU A 138 -14.67 -26.40 -12.43
C GLU A 138 -13.57 -26.51 -11.37
N PRO A 139 -13.29 -27.70 -10.82
CA PRO A 139 -12.26 -27.86 -9.79
C PRO A 139 -10.85 -27.58 -10.31
N THR A 140 -10.65 -27.78 -11.61
CA THR A 140 -9.50 -27.34 -12.42
C THR A 140 -10.00 -27.02 -13.82
N PRO A 141 -9.33 -26.13 -14.59
CA PRO A 141 -9.67 -25.88 -15.98
C PRO A 141 -9.74 -27.18 -16.78
N GLN A 142 -10.87 -27.44 -17.44
CA GLN A 142 -11.05 -28.65 -18.26
C GLN A 142 -10.81 -28.34 -19.73
N GLY A 143 -10.04 -29.18 -20.41
CA GLY A 143 -9.81 -29.07 -21.85
C GLY A 143 -8.97 -27.85 -22.26
N SER A 144 -8.19 -27.27 -21.34
CA SER A 144 -7.17 -26.26 -21.63
C SER A 144 -5.79 -26.76 -21.21
N ASP A 145 -4.76 -25.95 -21.45
CA ASP A 145 -3.44 -26.18 -20.86
C ASP A 145 -3.54 -26.23 -19.33
N ALA A 146 -2.62 -26.99 -18.72
CA ALA A 146 -2.54 -27.11 -17.27
C ALA A 146 -2.13 -25.76 -16.65
N LEU A 147 -2.67 -25.47 -15.46
CA LEU A 147 -2.23 -24.32 -14.67
C LEU A 147 -0.74 -24.45 -14.33
N PRO A 148 0.04 -23.36 -14.40
CA PRO A 148 1.45 -23.39 -14.05
C PRO A 148 1.63 -23.73 -12.56
N ASP A 149 2.43 -24.76 -12.27
CA ASP A 149 2.68 -25.22 -10.90
C ASP A 149 3.63 -24.30 -10.12
N ASN A 150 4.32 -23.38 -10.80
CA ASN A 150 5.26 -22.42 -10.22
C ASN A 150 4.63 -21.07 -9.84
N GLU A 151 3.34 -20.87 -10.11
CA GLU A 151 2.65 -19.62 -9.77
C GLU A 151 1.98 -19.72 -8.39
N LEU A 152 2.33 -18.78 -7.50
CA LEU A 152 1.82 -18.75 -6.12
C LEU A 152 0.28 -18.61 -6.07
N GLU A 153 -0.31 -17.95 -7.06
CA GLU A 153 -1.77 -17.76 -7.18
C GLU A 153 -2.52 -19.09 -7.30
N PHE A 154 -1.88 -20.13 -7.85
CA PHE A 154 -2.47 -21.46 -8.02
C PHE A 154 -1.99 -22.50 -7.00
N ALA A 155 -1.11 -22.12 -6.07
CA ALA A 155 -0.56 -23.03 -5.07
C ALA A 155 -1.62 -23.60 -4.13
N CYS A 156 -2.62 -22.79 -3.78
CA CYS A 156 -3.69 -23.18 -2.86
C CYS A 156 -4.96 -23.64 -3.59
N HIS A 157 -5.33 -22.96 -4.68
CA HIS A 157 -6.65 -23.09 -5.30
C HIS A 157 -6.52 -23.11 -6.82
N LYS A 158 -7.08 -24.14 -7.46
CA LYS A 158 -6.99 -24.38 -8.91
C LYS A 158 -8.33 -24.31 -9.63
N SER A 159 -9.42 -24.03 -8.92
CA SER A 159 -10.75 -23.94 -9.51
C SER A 159 -10.91 -22.70 -10.37
N CYS A 160 -11.82 -22.76 -11.33
CA CYS A 160 -12.09 -21.67 -12.25
C CYS A 160 -13.58 -21.53 -12.58
N PHE A 161 -13.91 -20.37 -13.15
CA PHE A 161 -15.23 -20.08 -13.70
C PHE A 161 -15.27 -20.45 -15.18
N ALA A 162 -16.12 -21.40 -15.55
CA ALA A 162 -16.38 -21.77 -16.94
C ALA A 162 -17.66 -21.08 -17.47
N THR A 163 -17.53 -20.46 -18.64
CA THR A 163 -18.65 -19.86 -19.38
C THR A 163 -19.33 -20.89 -20.29
N SER A 164 -20.46 -20.52 -20.88
CA SER A 164 -21.20 -21.37 -21.81
C SER A 164 -21.11 -20.87 -23.27
N TYR A 165 -21.88 -21.49 -24.16
CA TYR A 165 -21.94 -21.14 -25.59
C TYR A 165 -22.66 -19.81 -25.89
N MET A 166 -23.18 -19.14 -24.85
CA MET A 166 -23.73 -17.78 -24.91
C MET A 166 -23.00 -16.91 -23.89
N GLU A 167 -23.09 -15.59 -24.08
CA GLU A 167 -22.41 -14.62 -23.25
C GLU A 167 -22.67 -14.82 -21.74
N CYS A 168 -21.58 -14.81 -20.98
CA CYS A 168 -21.57 -14.91 -19.54
C CYS A 168 -20.72 -13.75 -19.01
N ARG A 169 -21.26 -12.97 -18.07
CA ARG A 169 -20.62 -11.77 -17.54
C ARG A 169 -20.87 -11.65 -16.05
N LYS A 170 -19.80 -11.42 -15.28
CA LYS A 170 -19.83 -11.16 -13.83
C LYS A 170 -19.00 -9.92 -13.52
N GLN A 171 -19.34 -9.22 -12.44
CA GLN A 171 -18.60 -8.04 -11.98
C GLN A 171 -18.44 -8.03 -10.46
N GLN A 172 -17.43 -7.32 -9.98
CA GLN A 172 -17.24 -6.99 -8.57
C GLN A 172 -16.88 -5.51 -8.46
N ILE A 173 -17.56 -4.77 -7.57
CA ILE A 173 -17.25 -3.37 -7.29
C ILE A 173 -16.49 -3.32 -5.98
N ILE A 174 -15.28 -2.78 -6.01
CA ILE A 174 -14.40 -2.70 -4.84
C ILE A 174 -14.44 -1.28 -4.29
N GLU A 175 -15.02 -1.12 -3.10
CA GLU A 175 -15.00 0.16 -2.39
C GLU A 175 -13.66 0.32 -1.65
N LEU A 176 -12.68 0.94 -2.31
CA LEU A 176 -11.31 1.12 -1.81
C LEU A 176 -11.25 1.66 -0.36
N LYS A 177 -12.17 2.57 0.01
CA LYS A 177 -12.27 3.13 1.36
C LYS A 177 -12.52 2.06 2.44
N ASN A 178 -13.34 1.05 2.15
CA ASN A 178 -13.64 -0.03 3.09
C ASN A 178 -12.42 -0.94 3.32
N HIS A 179 -11.48 -0.93 2.39
CA HIS A 179 -10.19 -1.59 2.52
C HIS A 179 -9.12 -0.65 3.10
N GLY A 180 -9.45 0.52 3.63
CA GLY A 180 -8.48 1.41 4.29
C GLY A 180 -7.70 2.32 3.35
N PHE A 181 -8.02 2.32 2.04
CA PHE A 181 -7.54 3.34 1.10
C PHE A 181 -8.43 4.58 1.21
N THR A 182 -8.08 5.43 2.17
CA THR A 182 -8.80 6.68 2.44
C THR A 182 -8.66 7.68 1.29
N ASN A 183 -9.55 8.68 1.22
CA ASN A 183 -9.43 9.77 0.25
C ASN A 183 -8.05 10.44 0.33
N SER A 184 -7.51 10.68 1.52
CA SER A 184 -6.17 11.27 1.66
C SER A 184 -5.07 10.39 1.06
N ILE A 185 -5.18 9.06 1.13
CA ILE A 185 -4.24 8.18 0.44
C ILE A 185 -4.45 8.30 -1.07
N MET A 186 -5.69 8.19 -1.55
CA MET A 186 -5.99 8.23 -2.97
C MET A 186 -5.62 9.57 -3.62
N ASP A 187 -5.84 10.69 -2.95
CA ASP A 187 -5.61 12.03 -3.48
C ASP A 187 -4.13 12.43 -3.47
N HIS A 188 -3.39 12.05 -2.42
CA HIS A 188 -2.00 12.49 -2.21
C HIS A 188 -0.94 11.46 -2.58
N LEU A 189 -1.20 10.17 -2.35
CA LEU A 189 -0.28 9.11 -2.73
C LEU A 189 -0.56 8.62 -4.15
N GLN A 190 -1.84 8.57 -4.56
CA GLN A 190 -2.29 8.02 -5.85
C GLN A 190 -1.58 6.68 -6.16
N PRO A 191 -1.77 5.66 -5.31
CA PRO A 191 -1.04 4.41 -5.47
C PRO A 191 -1.42 3.72 -6.77
N GLU A 192 -0.46 3.02 -7.35
CA GLU A 192 -0.72 2.17 -8.52
C GLU A 192 -1.71 1.06 -8.18
N ILE A 193 -2.69 0.86 -9.07
CA ILE A 193 -3.69 -0.20 -8.96
C ILE A 193 -3.42 -1.20 -10.07
N HIS A 194 -2.92 -2.37 -9.70
CA HIS A 194 -2.72 -3.47 -10.64
C HIS A 194 -3.99 -4.31 -10.75
N VAL A 195 -4.37 -4.63 -11.98
CA VAL A 195 -5.48 -5.53 -12.29
C VAL A 195 -4.95 -6.62 -13.24
N SER A 196 -5.17 -7.88 -12.88
CA SER A 196 -4.79 -9.05 -13.65
C SER A 196 -5.91 -10.10 -13.59
N GLU A 197 -6.01 -10.92 -14.63
CA GLU A 197 -6.90 -12.09 -14.67
C GLU A 197 -6.28 -13.17 -15.56
N TRP A 198 -6.49 -14.43 -15.19
CA TRP A 198 -6.13 -15.58 -15.99
C TRP A 198 -7.35 -16.08 -16.76
N TYR A 199 -7.19 -16.34 -18.06
CA TYR A 199 -8.22 -16.97 -18.87
C TYR A 199 -7.61 -18.05 -19.77
N ALA A 200 -8.41 -19.06 -20.09
CA ALA A 200 -8.04 -20.10 -21.04
C ALA A 200 -9.27 -20.52 -21.85
N GLY A 201 -9.06 -20.80 -23.13
CA GLY A 201 -10.04 -21.44 -24.00
C GLY A 201 -9.86 -22.94 -24.02
N ARG A 202 -10.92 -23.68 -24.34
CA ARG A 202 -10.81 -25.12 -24.56
C ARG A 202 -10.17 -25.41 -25.93
N PHE A 203 -9.45 -26.53 -26.03
CA PHE A 203 -8.84 -26.97 -27.29
C PHE A 203 -9.85 -27.32 -28.38
N ASP A 204 -11.09 -27.69 -28.00
CA ASP A 204 -12.14 -28.18 -28.88
C ASP A 204 -13.15 -27.10 -29.32
N CYS A 205 -13.05 -25.86 -28.81
CA CYS A 205 -13.93 -24.77 -29.22
C CYS A 205 -13.28 -23.38 -29.09
N GLY A 206 -13.52 -22.51 -30.07
CA GLY A 206 -13.12 -21.11 -29.98
C GLY A 206 -13.89 -20.35 -28.90
N CYS A 207 -13.23 -19.39 -28.25
CA CYS A 207 -13.85 -18.48 -27.29
C CYS A 207 -13.36 -17.05 -27.48
N LYS A 208 -14.16 -16.08 -27.06
CA LYS A 208 -13.76 -14.67 -26.94
C LYS A 208 -13.81 -14.27 -25.46
N TYR A 209 -12.75 -13.65 -24.99
CA TYR A 209 -12.61 -13.16 -23.62
C TYR A 209 -12.53 -11.63 -23.63
N GLU A 210 -13.16 -10.98 -22.65
CA GLU A 210 -13.18 -9.54 -22.46
C GLU A 210 -13.05 -9.20 -20.98
N LEU A 211 -12.16 -8.25 -20.65
CA LEU A 211 -11.96 -7.69 -19.31
C LEU A 211 -12.14 -6.19 -19.36
N HIS A 212 -12.96 -5.67 -18.45
CA HIS A 212 -13.16 -4.23 -18.26
C HIS A 212 -12.85 -3.87 -16.81
N ALA A 213 -11.90 -2.96 -16.62
CA ALA A 213 -11.55 -2.39 -15.32
C ALA A 213 -11.71 -0.87 -15.39
N HIS A 214 -12.43 -0.30 -14.43
CA HIS A 214 -12.72 1.13 -14.39
C HIS A 214 -12.45 1.66 -12.99
N LEU A 215 -11.74 2.80 -12.91
CA LEU A 215 -11.65 3.59 -11.70
C LEU A 215 -12.87 4.52 -11.64
N LEU A 216 -13.60 4.48 -10.54
CA LEU A 216 -14.84 5.23 -10.36
C LEU A 216 -14.67 6.31 -9.29
N ASP A 217 -15.32 7.46 -9.50
CA ASP A 217 -15.45 8.51 -8.50
C ASP A 217 -16.52 8.17 -7.45
N SER A 218 -16.70 9.07 -6.47
CA SER A 218 -17.75 8.92 -5.44
C SER A 218 -19.18 8.85 -5.97
N ASN A 219 -19.43 9.30 -7.20
CA ASN A 219 -20.72 9.25 -7.89
C ASN A 219 -20.86 8.03 -8.82
N LYS A 220 -19.91 7.08 -8.76
CA LYS A 220 -19.82 5.90 -9.64
C LYS A 220 -19.69 6.26 -11.13
N LYS A 221 -19.06 7.39 -11.43
CA LYS A 221 -18.68 7.80 -12.78
C LYS A 221 -17.23 7.46 -13.05
N ASN A 222 -16.90 7.12 -14.29
CA ASN A 222 -15.53 6.88 -14.69
C ASN A 222 -14.68 8.14 -14.45
N TYR A 223 -13.52 7.94 -13.83
CA TYR A 223 -12.50 8.97 -13.64
C TYR A 223 -11.81 9.32 -14.95
#